data_AF-A0A7J9PZE1-F1
#
_entry.id   AF-A0A7J9PZE1-F1
#
_cell.length_a   1.000
_cell.length_b   1.000
_cell.length_c   1.000
_cell.angle_alpha   90.00
_cell.angle_beta   90.00
_cell.angle_gamma   90.00
#
_symmetry.space_group_name_H-M   'P 1'
#
loop_
_entity.id
_entity.type
_entity.pdbx_description
1 polymer ?
#
loop_
_entity_poly.entity_id
_entity_poly.type
_entity_poly.pdbx_seq_one_letter_code
_entity_poly.pdbx_strand_id
1 'polypeptide(L)'
;SVPEYVLYKTKIPCPEEKKENVLKIFAELMKKEKHKLNTIDGVKVYTDKGWMLVRPSGTEPIYRIFAESKNIKDAKDMAEKGKKMIEKIIEKG
;
A
#
# COMPACT_ATOMS: atom_id res chain seq x y z
N SER A 1 -2.65 1.14 29.71
CA SER A 1 -1.85 0.41 28.71
C SER A 1 -1.96 1.12 27.38
N VAL A 2 -0.85 1.46 26.73
CA VAL A 2 -0.87 2.00 25.36
C VAL A 2 -1.16 0.83 24.41
N PRO A 3 -2.00 0.97 23.37
CA PRO A 3 -2.24 -0.14 22.47
C PRO A 3 -0.93 -0.52 21.76
N GLU A 4 -0.53 -1.79 21.85
CA GLU A 4 0.55 -2.31 21.02
C GLU A 4 0.05 -2.40 19.58
N TYR A 5 0.62 -1.56 18.72
CA TYR A 5 0.43 -1.66 17.29
C TYR A 5 1.58 -2.46 16.69
N VAL A 6 1.26 -3.31 15.72
CA VAL A 6 2.23 -4.13 15.01
C VAL A 6 2.35 -3.68 13.56
N LEU A 7 3.58 -3.59 13.09
CA LEU A 7 3.93 -3.14 11.75
C LEU A 7 4.37 -4.34 10.91
N TYR A 8 3.67 -4.59 9.81
CA TYR A 8 4.07 -5.53 8.78
C TYR A 8 4.64 -4.78 7.57
N LYS A 9 5.67 -5.36 6.94
CA LYS A 9 6.40 -4.77 5.82
C LYS A 9 6.55 -5.80 4.71
N THR A 10 6.28 -5.39 3.48
CA THR A 10 6.52 -6.20 2.28
C THR A 10 6.93 -5.31 1.10
N LYS A 11 7.31 -5.93 -0.01
CA LYS A 11 7.71 -5.24 -1.23
C LYS A 11 7.26 -6.00 -2.47
N ILE A 12 7.17 -5.29 -3.58
CA ILE A 12 6.87 -5.86 -4.90
C ILE A 12 7.70 -5.15 -5.98
N PRO A 13 8.30 -5.87 -6.94
CA PRO A 13 8.96 -5.27 -8.10
C PRO A 13 8.00 -4.42 -8.91
N CYS A 14 8.47 -3.29 -9.41
CA CYS A 14 7.75 -2.44 -10.35
C CYS A 14 8.76 -1.69 -11.23
N PRO A 15 8.71 -1.86 -12.57
CA PRO A 15 9.54 -1.09 -13.49
C PRO A 15 9.39 0.41 -13.27
N GLU A 16 10.49 1.16 -13.41
CA GLU A 16 10.54 2.60 -13.10
C GLU A 16 9.50 3.37 -13.91
N GLU A 17 9.39 3.05 -15.20
CA GLU A 17 8.48 3.67 -16.15
C GLU A 17 7.00 3.43 -15.82
N LYS A 18 6.69 2.39 -15.04
CA LYS A 18 5.32 2.06 -14.64
C LYS A 18 4.93 2.66 -13.29
N LYS A 19 5.88 3.10 -12.47
CA LYS A 19 5.61 3.51 -11.09
C LYS A 19 4.52 4.58 -11.02
N GLU A 20 4.69 5.71 -11.69
CA GLU A 20 3.74 6.82 -11.60
C GLU A 20 2.31 6.39 -11.96
N ASN A 21 2.14 5.70 -13.09
CA ASN A 21 0.83 5.23 -13.55
C ASN A 21 0.20 4.20 -12.59
N VAL A 22 1.00 3.25 -12.09
CA VAL A 22 0.54 2.23 -11.13
C VAL A 22 0.03 2.88 -9.84
N LEU A 23 0.78 3.85 -9.30
CA LEU A 23 0.39 4.53 -8.07
C LEU A 23 -0.88 5.37 -8.27
N LYS A 24 -1.01 6.04 -9.42
CA LYS A 24 -2.20 6.81 -9.79
C LYS A 24 -3.44 5.93 -9.85
N ILE A 25 -3.38 4.80 -10.58
CA ILE A 25 -4.48 3.84 -10.68
C ILE A 25 -4.84 3.28 -9.30
N PHE A 26 -3.83 2.93 -8.50
CA PHE A 26 -4.05 2.44 -7.14
C PHE A 26 -4.78 3.49 -6.27
N ALA A 27 -4.35 4.75 -6.32
CA ALA A 27 -5.02 5.83 -5.60
C ALA A 27 -6.48 6.01 -6.04
N GLU A 28 -6.76 5.96 -7.35
CA GLU A 28 -8.12 6.05 -7.89
C GLU A 28 -9.02 4.90 -7.42
N LEU A 29 -8.50 3.66 -7.39
CA LEU A 29 -9.23 2.50 -6.87
C LEU A 29 -9.55 2.66 -5.39
N MET A 30 -8.59 3.09 -4.58
CA MET A 30 -8.82 3.29 -3.14
C MET A 30 -9.80 4.44 -2.86
N LYS A 31 -9.80 5.50 -3.70
CA LYS A 31 -10.83 6.56 -3.65
C LYS A 31 -12.22 6.01 -3.99
N LYS A 32 -12.33 5.14 -5.00
CA LYS A 32 -13.60 4.48 -5.38
C LYS A 32 -14.13 3.57 -4.27
N GLU A 33 -13.24 2.91 -3.53
CA GLU A 33 -13.57 2.16 -2.29
C GLU A 33 -13.92 3.07 -1.10
N LYS A 34 -13.95 4.40 -1.28
CA LYS A 34 -14.27 5.42 -0.26
C LYS A 34 -13.33 5.42 0.93
N HIS A 35 -12.09 4.96 0.77
CA HIS A 35 -11.08 5.07 1.81
C HIS A 35 -10.60 6.51 1.97
N LYS A 36 -10.30 6.91 3.22
CA LYS A 36 -9.55 8.14 3.49
C LYS A 36 -8.09 7.91 3.08
N LEU A 37 -7.54 8.83 2.28
CA LEU A 37 -6.17 8.74 1.75
C LEU A 37 -5.29 9.92 2.19
N ASN A 38 -3.99 9.66 2.29
CA ASN A 38 -2.94 10.69 2.25
C ASN A 38 -1.96 10.33 1.12
N THR A 39 -1.72 11.27 0.20
CA THR A 39 -0.94 11.03 -1.02
C THR A 39 0.38 11.83 -1.08
N ILE A 40 0.92 12.27 0.06
CA ILE A 40 2.13 13.12 0.12
C ILE A 40 3.40 12.32 -0.23
N ASP A 41 3.56 11.12 0.31
CA ASP A 41 4.75 10.26 0.09
C ASP A 41 4.31 8.82 -0.19
N GLY A 42 3.77 8.60 -1.39
CA GLY A 42 3.06 7.38 -1.76
C GLY A 42 1.55 7.50 -1.53
N VAL A 43 0.86 6.38 -1.38
CA VAL A 43 -0.59 6.33 -1.06
C VAL A 43 -0.76 5.64 0.28
N LYS A 44 -1.06 6.43 1.31
CA LYS A 44 -1.47 5.94 2.62
C LYS A 44 -2.99 5.83 2.67
N VAL A 45 -3.48 4.63 2.93
CA VAL A 45 -4.90 4.25 3.03
C VAL A 45 -5.23 4.02 4.51
N TYR A 46 -6.26 4.70 5.02
CA TYR A 46 -6.78 4.47 6.36
C TYR A 46 -7.98 3.54 6.32
N THR A 47 -8.02 2.57 7.24
CA THR A 47 -9.09 1.60 7.41
C THR A 47 -9.60 1.63 8.85
N ASP A 48 -10.67 0.90 9.13
CA ASP A 48 -11.17 0.62 10.49
C ASP A 48 -10.17 -0.19 11.33
N LYS A 49 -9.33 -1.00 10.67
CA LYS A 49 -8.34 -1.88 11.30
C LYS A 49 -6.97 -1.23 11.49
N GLY A 50 -6.68 -0.12 10.81
CA GLY A 50 -5.39 0.56 10.90
C GLY A 50 -5.08 1.33 9.62
N TRP A 51 -3.84 1.21 9.14
CA TRP A 51 -3.44 1.88 7.89
C TRP A 51 -2.49 1.04 7.07
N MET A 52 -2.47 1.31 5.77
CA MET A 52 -1.50 0.77 4.82
C MET A 52 -0.85 1.91 4.05
N LEU A 53 0.44 1.82 3.74
CA LEU A 53 1.16 2.76 2.89
C LEU A 53 1.82 2.00 1.74
N VAL A 54 1.46 2.37 0.50
CA VAL A 54 2.17 1.95 -0.71
C VAL A 54 3.07 3.10 -1.15
N ARG A 55 4.38 2.89 -1.15
CA ARG A 55 5.37 3.93 -1.46
C ARG A 55 6.35 3.47 -2.53
N PRO A 56 6.55 4.23 -3.63
CA PRO A 56 7.57 3.91 -4.61
C PRO A 56 8.96 4.09 -3.98
N SER A 57 9.88 3.16 -4.24
CA SER A 57 11.28 3.39 -3.88
C SER A 57 11.92 4.38 -4.85
N GLY A 58 12.69 5.36 -4.35
CA GLY A 58 13.39 6.34 -5.20
C GLY A 58 14.71 5.82 -5.79
N THR A 59 15.22 4.68 -5.31
CA THR A 59 16.53 4.13 -5.70
C THR A 59 16.47 2.71 -6.23
N GLU A 60 15.31 2.06 -6.16
CA GLU A 60 15.11 0.66 -6.57
C GLU A 60 13.81 0.53 -7.36
N PRO A 61 13.71 -0.38 -8.35
CA PRO A 61 12.50 -0.63 -9.12
C PRO A 61 11.48 -1.48 -8.34
N ILE A 62 11.04 -0.96 -7.18
CA ILE A 62 10.09 -1.62 -6.28
C ILE A 62 9.09 -0.63 -5.69
N TYR A 63 7.94 -1.16 -5.27
CA TYR A 63 7.09 -0.58 -4.24
C TYR A 63 7.41 -1.18 -2.87
N ARG A 64 7.50 -0.33 -1.85
CA ARG A 64 7.50 -0.72 -0.44
C ARG A 64 6.10 -0.58 0.11
N ILE A 65 5.62 -1.60 0.82
CA ILE A 65 4.28 -1.66 1.37
C ILE A 65 4.39 -1.88 2.87
N PHE A 66 3.79 -0.97 3.63
CA PHE A 66 3.75 -1.00 5.09
C PHE A 66 2.30 -1.10 5.52
N ALA A 67 2.02 -1.84 6.58
CA ALA A 67 0.71 -1.82 7.20
C ALA A 67 0.83 -1.97 8.72
N GLU A 68 0.02 -1.20 9.43
CA GLU A 68 -0.02 -1.21 10.88
C GLU A 68 -1.44 -1.49 11.36
N SER A 69 -1.55 -2.33 12.38
CA SER A 69 -2.83 -2.70 13.01
C SER A 69 -2.60 -3.08 14.47
N LYS A 70 -3.68 -3.33 15.22
CA LYS A 70 -3.65 -3.87 16.60
C LYS A 70 -3.22 -5.34 16.67
N ASN A 71 -3.22 -6.06 15.55
CA ASN A 71 -2.75 -7.43 15.49
C ASN A 71 -2.05 -7.74 14.15
N ILE A 72 -1.18 -8.75 14.17
CA ILE A 72 -0.29 -9.04 13.04
C ILE A 72 -1.03 -9.59 11.83
N LYS A 73 -2.14 -10.30 12.08
CA LYS A 73 -2.98 -10.88 11.04
C LYS A 73 -3.60 -9.77 10.19
N ASP A 74 -4.23 -8.78 10.81
CA ASP A 74 -4.86 -7.67 10.09
C ASP A 74 -3.83 -6.78 9.37
N ALA A 75 -2.66 -6.51 9.99
CA ALA A 75 -1.58 -5.78 9.32
C ALA A 75 -1.08 -6.53 8.07
N LYS A 76 -0.86 -7.85 8.18
CA LYS A 76 -0.46 -8.70 7.07
C LYS A 76 -1.53 -8.76 5.98
N ASP A 77 -2.78 -9.01 6.34
CA ASP A 77 -3.90 -9.11 5.40
C ASP A 77 -4.07 -7.80 4.60
N MET A 78 -3.94 -6.63 5.26
CA MET A 78 -3.98 -5.33 4.59
C MET A 78 -2.84 -5.18 3.59
N ALA A 79 -1.59 -5.41 4.01
CA ALA A 79 -0.43 -5.23 3.14
C ALA A 79 -0.45 -6.18 1.94
N GLU A 80 -0.83 -7.45 2.15
CA GLU A 80 -0.93 -8.44 1.08
C GLU A 80 -2.10 -8.14 0.13
N LYS A 81 -3.24 -7.61 0.62
CA LYS A 81 -4.31 -7.11 -0.25
C LYS A 81 -3.79 -5.97 -1.14
N GLY A 82 -3.11 -4.99 -0.56
CA GLY A 82 -2.47 -3.89 -1.29
C GLY A 82 -1.47 -4.38 -2.34
N LYS A 83 -0.60 -5.30 -1.94
CA LYS A 83 0.41 -5.91 -2.83
C LYS A 83 -0.24 -6.58 -4.04
N LYS A 84 -1.26 -7.42 -3.83
CA LYS A 84 -1.99 -8.08 -4.92
C LYS A 84 -2.71 -7.10 -5.84
N MET A 85 -3.19 -5.98 -5.32
CA MET A 85 -3.80 -4.94 -6.16
C MET A 85 -2.74 -4.27 -7.04
N ILE A 86 -1.59 -3.91 -6.48
CA ILE A 86 -0.46 -3.33 -7.22
C ILE A 86 0.04 -4.31 -8.29
N GLU A 87 0.23 -5.57 -7.94
CA GLU A 87 0.62 -6.65 -8.88
C GLU A 87 -0.30 -6.69 -10.10
N LYS A 88 -1.62 -6.74 -9.88
CA LYS A 88 -2.62 -6.75 -10.97
C LYS A 88 -2.60 -5.49 -11.83
N ILE A 89 -2.23 -4.33 -11.27
CA ILE A 89 -2.12 -3.09 -12.06
C ILE A 89 -0.87 -3.14 -12.93
N ILE A 90 0.24 -3.65 -12.39
CA ILE A 90 1.52 -3.80 -13.12
C ILE A 90 1.37 -4.78 -14.29
N GLU A 91 0.60 -5.86 -14.13
CA GLU A 91 0.36 -6.87 -15.17
C GLU A 91 -0.56 -6.39 -16.30
N LYS A 92 -1.44 -5.42 -16.02
CA LYS A 92 -2.47 -4.94 -16.95
C LYS A 92 -2.05 -3.72 -17.78
N GLY A 93 -1.02 -3.00 -17.36
CA GLY A 93 -0.39 -1.91 -18.12
C GLY A 93 0.96 -2.34 -18.63
#